data_AF-Q6CTY7-F1
#
_entry.id   AF-Q6CTY7-F1
#
_cell.length_a   1.000
_cell.length_b   1.000
_cell.length_c   1.000
_cell.angle_alpha   90.00
_cell.angle_beta   90.00
_cell.angle_gamma   90.00
#
_symmetry.space_group_name_H-M   'P 1'
#
loop_
_entity.id
_entity.type
_entity.pdbx_description
1 polymer ?
#
loop_
_entity_poly.entity_id
_entity_poly.type
_entity_poly.pdbx_seq_one_letter_code
_entity_poly.pdbx_strand_id
1 'polypeptide(L)'
;MSAAQSGATVEHQQAQTVPVAQPTDMYIQPYLKKLIPELDGLSKLQEAEKRIDIYLSRKKIDLHQNITQWTHSKYTDPANNQFVRVFISNISENQPWQTNDETMELDQASWTLRIEGRLLDNGKADDPNRPKFSSFIESVAIDFKPVEEDQDDETDQEMGDPLLEGTQEPSAKKPKNEQTVFEWHVDPNTPVEFDGVDVSRKGTENVNCTITIQPKGYTGEFLQYSPELSCIVGFSKGTFHEAIYSLYKYILLNSLLTNNDEAGPKDSTNGEKVLVKMDASLAKLVSPERLAAGIVSLKLADLPSLVKDHVKPIPPIRLDYTIRVDQSSTFGDLVFDMEVPKSTSVKGDQKLSKDELLLLNEYNTLSTAIEPQIQELNQKTQLLQLQLNSSAKKYQFFDKLAKDPVPMLQDYMESSSQALKVLSGDAGFNEDTVRRSQFYQDNDSILFENIGVLLSSGRMK
;
A
#
# COMPACT_ATOMS: atom_id res chain seq x y z
N MET A 1 -24.74 16.09 8.25
CA MET A 1 -24.82 14.63 8.03
C MET A 1 -23.48 14.22 7.45
N SER A 2 -22.63 13.62 8.29
CA SER A 2 -21.24 13.29 7.95
C SER A 2 -21.20 11.93 7.26
N ALA A 3 -20.68 11.87 6.04
CA ALA A 3 -20.47 10.63 5.31
C ALA A 3 -19.22 9.95 5.85
N ALA A 4 -19.42 8.82 6.54
CA ALA A 4 -18.33 7.97 7.00
C ALA A 4 -17.62 7.33 5.80
N GLN A 5 -16.34 7.63 5.64
CA GLN A 5 -15.42 6.92 4.76
C GLN A 5 -15.35 5.45 5.21
N SER A 6 -15.86 4.53 4.39
CA SER A 6 -15.63 3.10 4.53
C SER A 6 -14.17 2.79 4.13
N GLY A 7 -13.26 2.95 5.09
CA GLY A 7 -11.91 2.41 4.99
C GLY A 7 -11.98 0.89 4.84
N ALA A 8 -11.37 0.36 3.78
CA ALA A 8 -11.14 -1.07 3.64
C ALA A 8 -10.21 -1.52 4.77
N THR A 9 -10.78 -2.13 5.80
CA THR A 9 -10.04 -2.84 6.84
C THR A 9 -9.31 -4.01 6.18
N VAL A 10 -8.00 -3.85 6.00
CA VAL A 10 -7.09 -4.98 5.76
C VAL A 10 -7.17 -5.86 7.01
N GLU A 11 -7.87 -6.99 6.92
CA GLU A 11 -7.87 -7.99 7.97
C GLU A 11 -6.44 -8.51 8.14
N HIS A 12 -5.73 -7.98 9.13
CA HIS A 12 -4.50 -8.61 9.61
C HIS A 12 -4.88 -9.96 10.21
N GLN A 13 -4.66 -11.01 9.41
CA GLN A 13 -4.75 -12.39 9.88
C GLN A 13 -3.76 -12.54 11.05
N GLN A 14 -4.29 -12.83 12.25
CA GLN A 14 -3.49 -12.93 13.46
C GLN A 14 -2.43 -14.02 13.28
N ALA A 15 -1.17 -13.71 13.61
CA ALA A 15 -0.04 -14.63 13.49
C ALA A 15 -0.16 -15.89 14.39
N GLN A 16 -1.15 -15.90 15.29
CA GLN A 16 -1.42 -17.01 16.19
C GLN A 16 -2.86 -17.48 15.98
N THR A 17 -3.05 -18.80 16.03
CA THR A 17 -4.38 -19.41 16.02
C THR A 17 -5.16 -18.92 17.23
N VAL A 18 -6.36 -18.36 17.01
CA VAL A 18 -7.24 -17.94 18.10
C VAL A 18 -7.57 -19.17 18.95
N PRO A 19 -7.31 -19.15 20.27
CA PRO A 19 -7.66 -20.27 21.13
C PRO A 19 -9.19 -20.40 21.16
N VAL A 20 -9.68 -21.53 20.67
CA VAL A 20 -11.12 -21.84 20.66
C VAL A 20 -11.46 -22.59 21.94
N ALA A 21 -12.56 -22.18 22.60
CA ALA A 21 -13.02 -22.80 23.85
C ALA A 21 -13.55 -24.24 23.65
N GLN A 22 -13.81 -24.63 22.41
CA GLN A 22 -14.36 -25.93 22.05
C GLN A 22 -13.25 -26.90 21.58
N PRO A 23 -13.35 -28.20 21.91
CA PRO A 23 -12.40 -29.20 21.45
C PRO A 23 -12.40 -29.29 19.93
N THR A 24 -11.28 -28.95 19.30
CA THR A 24 -11.10 -29.03 17.84
C THR A 24 -10.50 -30.36 17.38
N ASP A 25 -10.08 -31.22 18.31
CA ASP A 25 -9.44 -32.49 17.98
C ASP A 25 -10.47 -33.56 17.58
N MET A 26 -10.23 -34.14 16.40
CA MET A 26 -11.05 -35.18 15.80
C MET A 26 -10.42 -36.58 15.88
N TYR A 27 -9.63 -36.88 16.92
CA TYR A 27 -9.02 -38.20 17.08
C TYR A 27 -10.05 -39.34 17.29
N ILE A 28 -9.95 -40.39 16.46
CA ILE A 28 -10.72 -41.63 16.56
C ILE A 28 -9.77 -42.76 16.95
N GLN A 29 -10.10 -43.49 18.02
CA GLN A 29 -9.26 -44.57 18.53
C GLN A 29 -9.13 -45.73 17.52
N PRO A 30 -7.91 -46.27 17.27
CA PRO A 30 -7.68 -47.30 16.26
C PRO A 30 -8.46 -48.60 16.46
N TYR A 31 -8.77 -48.97 17.72
CA TYR A 31 -9.53 -50.18 18.01
C TYR A 31 -10.99 -50.08 17.56
N LEU A 32 -11.58 -48.86 17.56
CA LEU A 32 -12.94 -48.63 17.08
C LEU A 32 -13.05 -48.88 15.57
N LYS A 33 -12.01 -48.53 14.80
CA LYS A 33 -11.96 -48.76 13.35
C LYS A 33 -12.04 -50.25 12.99
N LYS A 34 -11.61 -51.14 13.88
CA LYS A 34 -11.74 -52.60 13.68
C LYS A 34 -13.14 -53.12 14.03
N LEU A 35 -13.84 -52.44 14.94
CA LEU A 35 -15.16 -52.84 15.43
C LEU A 35 -16.28 -52.34 14.52
N ILE A 36 -16.13 -51.13 13.95
CA ILE A 36 -17.13 -50.48 13.11
C ILE A 36 -16.48 -50.15 11.77
N PRO A 37 -16.77 -50.89 10.69
CA PRO A 37 -16.15 -50.69 9.37
C PRO A 37 -16.51 -49.35 8.74
N GLU A 38 -17.66 -48.75 9.08
CA GLU A 38 -18.09 -47.44 8.57
C GLU A 38 -17.16 -46.29 9.00
N LEU A 39 -16.38 -46.47 10.08
CA LEU A 39 -15.37 -45.49 10.50
C LEU A 39 -14.21 -45.34 9.51
N ASP A 40 -13.95 -46.35 8.67
CA ASP A 40 -13.01 -46.23 7.55
C ASP A 40 -13.55 -45.27 6.48
N GLY A 41 -14.86 -45.35 6.20
CA GLY A 41 -15.55 -44.41 5.33
C GLY A 41 -15.48 -42.97 5.83
N LEU A 42 -15.68 -42.76 7.14
CA LEU A 42 -15.50 -41.45 7.77
C LEU A 42 -14.07 -40.91 7.62
N SER A 43 -13.06 -41.77 7.82
CA SER A 43 -11.64 -41.38 7.64
C SER A 43 -11.34 -40.93 6.21
N LYS A 44 -11.95 -41.58 5.22
CA LYS A 44 -11.82 -41.19 3.80
C LYS A 44 -12.50 -39.87 3.50
N LEU A 45 -13.67 -39.61 4.10
CA LEU A 45 -14.36 -38.32 3.97
C LEU A 45 -13.54 -37.18 4.58
N GLN A 46 -12.96 -37.37 5.76
CA GLN A 46 -12.06 -36.40 6.38
C GLN A 46 -10.83 -36.10 5.52
N GLU A 47 -10.25 -37.13 4.89
CA GLU A 47 -9.12 -36.92 3.99
C GLU A 47 -9.54 -36.17 2.71
N ALA A 48 -10.71 -36.48 2.17
CA ALA A 48 -11.26 -35.79 1.00
C ALA A 48 -11.56 -34.31 1.31
N GLU A 49 -12.18 -34.01 2.44
CA GLU A 49 -12.41 -32.65 2.96
C GLU A 49 -11.10 -31.88 3.06
N LYS A 50 -10.09 -32.45 3.74
CA LYS A 50 -8.76 -31.83 3.86
C LYS A 50 -8.13 -31.50 2.50
N ARG A 51 -8.28 -32.38 1.50
CA ARG A 51 -7.76 -32.12 0.14
C ARG A 51 -8.50 -30.97 -0.54
N ILE A 52 -9.81 -30.87 -0.34
CA ILE A 52 -10.62 -29.77 -0.88
C ILE A 52 -10.22 -28.45 -0.23
N ASP A 53 -10.06 -28.42 1.10
CA ASP A 53 -9.66 -27.20 1.84
C ASP A 53 -8.28 -26.70 1.42
N ILE A 54 -7.31 -27.62 1.24
CA ILE A 54 -5.97 -27.28 0.74
C ILE A 54 -6.05 -26.71 -0.68
N TYR A 55 -6.86 -27.30 -1.54
CA TYR A 55 -7.02 -26.82 -2.91
C TYR A 55 -7.68 -25.44 -2.95
N LEU A 56 -8.74 -25.25 -2.16
CA LEU A 56 -9.49 -24.01 -2.08
C LEU A 56 -8.64 -22.86 -1.53
N SER A 57 -7.93 -23.09 -0.43
CA SER A 57 -7.01 -22.11 0.15
C SER A 57 -5.88 -21.74 -0.80
N ARG A 58 -5.28 -22.72 -1.49
CA ARG A 58 -4.29 -22.46 -2.55
C ARG A 58 -4.89 -21.61 -3.67
N LYS A 59 -6.08 -21.94 -4.16
CA LYS A 59 -6.73 -21.16 -5.23
C LYS A 59 -7.08 -19.75 -4.81
N LYS A 60 -7.50 -19.55 -3.56
CA LYS A 60 -7.70 -18.20 -3.00
C LYS A 60 -6.40 -17.39 -3.05
N ILE A 61 -5.28 -17.98 -2.64
CA ILE A 61 -3.96 -17.31 -2.68
C ILE A 61 -3.55 -17.01 -4.13
N ASP A 62 -3.70 -17.97 -5.04
CA ASP A 62 -3.39 -17.79 -6.48
C ASP A 62 -4.17 -16.60 -7.06
N LEU A 63 -5.48 -16.49 -6.76
CA LEU A 63 -6.32 -15.37 -7.22
C LEU A 63 -5.83 -14.02 -6.68
N HIS A 64 -5.53 -13.93 -5.38
CA HIS A 64 -4.98 -12.71 -4.78
C HIS A 64 -3.64 -12.30 -5.42
N GLN A 65 -2.77 -13.27 -5.72
CA GLN A 65 -1.49 -13.01 -6.37
C GLN A 65 -1.65 -12.53 -7.81
N ASN A 66 -2.51 -13.18 -8.60
CA ASN A 66 -2.79 -12.78 -9.99
C ASN A 66 -3.32 -11.35 -10.08
N ILE A 67 -4.28 -10.99 -9.22
CA ILE A 67 -4.82 -9.63 -9.17
C ILE A 67 -3.70 -8.61 -8.91
N THR A 68 -2.82 -8.88 -7.94
CA THR A 68 -1.70 -7.99 -7.61
C THR A 68 -0.73 -7.84 -8.77
N GLN A 69 -0.32 -8.95 -9.40
CA GLN A 69 0.60 -8.93 -10.54
C GLN A 69 0.01 -8.16 -11.73
N TRP A 70 -1.27 -8.35 -12.03
CA TRP A 70 -1.91 -7.67 -13.15
C TRP A 70 -2.17 -6.20 -12.85
N THR A 71 -2.46 -5.81 -11.61
CA THR A 71 -2.51 -4.40 -11.25
C THR A 71 -1.17 -3.71 -11.53
N HIS A 72 -0.03 -4.35 -11.21
CA HIS A 72 1.28 -3.77 -11.50
C HIS A 72 1.61 -3.75 -13.00
N SER A 73 1.23 -4.78 -13.77
CA SER A 73 1.53 -4.87 -15.20
C SER A 73 0.81 -3.80 -16.05
N LYS A 74 -0.39 -3.35 -15.65
CA LYS A 74 -1.20 -2.35 -16.38
C LYS A 74 -0.50 -1.01 -16.62
N TYR A 75 0.49 -0.70 -15.80
CA TYR A 75 1.16 0.59 -15.76
C TYR A 75 2.44 0.64 -16.61
N THR A 76 2.85 -0.49 -17.18
CA THR A 76 4.14 -0.63 -17.87
C THR A 76 4.02 -0.76 -19.40
N ASP A 77 2.82 -0.94 -19.95
CA ASP A 77 2.65 -1.13 -21.39
C ASP A 77 2.59 0.22 -22.14
N PRO A 78 3.56 0.55 -23.01
CA PRO A 78 3.53 1.76 -23.84
C PRO A 78 2.34 1.80 -24.80
N ALA A 79 1.69 0.66 -25.08
CA ALA A 79 0.44 0.62 -25.85
C ALA A 79 -0.74 1.30 -25.11
N ASN A 80 -0.59 1.60 -23.82
CA ASN A 80 -1.62 2.25 -23.00
C ASN A 80 -1.50 3.78 -22.95
N ASN A 81 -0.57 4.39 -23.69
CA ASN A 81 -0.39 5.84 -23.73
C ASN A 81 -0.94 6.44 -25.03
N GLN A 82 -1.60 7.60 -24.90
CA GLN A 82 -2.21 8.39 -25.95
C GLN A 82 -1.56 9.77 -25.97
N PHE A 83 -1.61 10.47 -27.10
CA PHE A 83 -1.04 11.81 -27.21
C PHE A 83 -2.15 12.85 -27.44
N VAL A 84 -2.14 13.90 -26.64
CA VAL A 84 -2.99 15.09 -26.79
C VAL A 84 -2.10 16.21 -27.30
N ARG A 85 -2.44 16.73 -28.48
CA ARG A 85 -1.80 17.92 -29.02
C ARG A 85 -2.43 19.17 -28.41
N VAL A 86 -1.60 20.01 -27.81
CA VAL A 86 -2.01 21.28 -27.21
C VAL A 86 -1.57 22.42 -28.12
N PHE A 87 -2.50 23.31 -28.41
CA PHE A 87 -2.30 24.52 -29.21
C PHE A 87 -2.42 25.73 -28.27
N ILE A 88 -1.39 26.58 -28.27
CA ILE A 88 -1.42 27.86 -27.59
C ILE A 88 -1.35 28.93 -28.67
N SER A 89 -2.34 29.83 -28.66
CA SER A 89 -2.43 30.90 -29.65
C SER A 89 -3.01 32.15 -29.02
N ASN A 90 -2.68 33.31 -29.57
CA ASN A 90 -3.35 34.56 -29.26
C ASN A 90 -4.03 35.13 -30.51
N ILE A 91 -5.14 35.81 -30.28
CA ILE A 91 -5.89 36.57 -31.29
C ILE A 91 -5.98 37.99 -30.78
N SER A 92 -5.59 38.95 -31.61
CA SER A 92 -5.64 40.38 -31.28
C SER A 92 -6.69 41.07 -32.15
N GLU A 93 -7.59 41.80 -31.49
CA GLU A 93 -8.71 42.49 -32.10
C GLU A 93 -8.70 43.97 -31.73
N ASN A 94 -9.16 44.82 -32.65
CA ASN A 94 -9.25 46.28 -32.50
C ASN A 94 -7.90 46.93 -32.16
N GLN A 95 -6.79 46.38 -32.65
CA GLN A 95 -5.48 47.00 -32.46
C GLN A 95 -5.33 48.23 -33.37
N PRO A 96 -4.52 49.24 -32.98
CA PRO A 96 -4.38 50.49 -33.75
C PRO A 96 -3.95 50.30 -35.21
N TRP A 97 -3.24 49.22 -35.52
CA TRP A 97 -2.83 48.89 -36.90
C TRP A 97 -3.92 48.16 -37.71
N GLN A 98 -4.95 47.63 -37.06
CA GLN A 98 -6.07 46.92 -37.71
C GLN A 98 -7.22 47.86 -38.07
N THR A 99 -7.45 48.88 -37.26
CA THR A 99 -8.55 49.83 -37.44
C THR A 99 -8.03 51.12 -38.04
N ASN A 100 -8.51 51.48 -39.23
CA ASN A 100 -8.11 52.68 -39.96
C ASN A 100 -8.77 53.98 -39.42
N ASP A 101 -9.30 53.94 -38.19
CA ASP A 101 -10.12 55.00 -37.59
C ASP A 101 -9.39 55.61 -36.37
N GLU A 102 -8.83 56.81 -36.54
CA GLU A 102 -8.08 57.56 -35.52
C GLU A 102 -8.94 57.99 -34.31
N THR A 103 -10.24 57.69 -34.33
CA THR A 103 -11.23 58.08 -33.31
C THR A 103 -11.57 56.97 -32.31
N MET A 104 -11.06 55.75 -32.48
CA MET A 104 -11.28 54.68 -31.50
C MET A 104 -10.41 54.90 -30.26
N GLU A 105 -11.06 54.93 -29.09
CA GLU A 105 -10.37 54.96 -27.80
C GLU A 105 -9.48 53.71 -27.65
N LEU A 106 -8.22 53.90 -27.24
CA LEU A 106 -7.24 52.83 -26.96
C LEU A 106 -7.77 51.75 -25.99
N ASP A 107 -8.82 52.06 -25.24
CA ASP A 107 -9.50 51.16 -24.30
C ASP A 107 -10.40 50.09 -24.98
N GLN A 108 -10.49 50.07 -26.32
CA GLN A 108 -11.20 49.04 -27.09
C GLN A 108 -10.29 47.95 -27.67
N ALA A 109 -8.97 48.14 -27.63
CA ALA A 109 -8.01 47.15 -28.06
C ALA A 109 -7.98 45.97 -27.07
N SER A 110 -8.09 44.76 -27.59
CA SER A 110 -8.10 43.56 -26.77
C SER A 110 -7.28 42.44 -27.39
N TRP A 111 -6.87 41.51 -26.54
CA TRP A 111 -6.24 40.27 -26.92
C TRP A 111 -6.92 39.12 -26.21
N THR A 112 -7.01 37.99 -26.90
CA THR A 112 -7.57 36.74 -26.37
C THR A 112 -6.52 35.64 -26.51
N LEU A 113 -6.09 35.09 -25.37
CA LEU A 113 -5.21 33.93 -25.31
C LEU A 113 -6.07 32.67 -25.27
N ARG A 114 -5.83 31.74 -26.20
CA ARG A 114 -6.57 30.49 -26.36
C ARG A 114 -5.65 29.30 -26.20
N ILE A 115 -5.96 28.45 -25.23
CA ILE A 115 -5.29 27.17 -24.98
C ILE A 115 -6.27 26.06 -25.35
N GLU A 116 -6.00 25.34 -26.44
CA GLU A 116 -6.83 24.22 -26.89
C GLU A 116 -6.08 22.91 -26.80
N GLY A 117 -6.80 21.81 -26.57
CA GLY A 117 -6.21 20.49 -26.67
C GLY A 117 -7.06 19.54 -27.49
N ARG A 118 -6.38 18.71 -28.30
CA ARG A 118 -7.03 17.69 -29.11
C ARG A 118 -6.27 16.38 -29.04
N LEU A 119 -7.00 15.29 -28.81
CA LEU A 119 -6.45 13.95 -28.91
C LEU A 119 -5.96 13.69 -30.34
N LEU A 120 -4.75 13.15 -30.49
CA LEU A 120 -4.24 12.67 -31.77
C LEU A 120 -4.92 11.33 -32.10
N ASP A 121 -6.12 11.42 -32.64
CA ASP A 121 -6.88 10.30 -33.18
C ASP A 121 -7.26 10.52 -34.65
N ASN A 122 -7.66 9.45 -35.33
CA ASN A 122 -8.23 9.54 -36.69
C ASN A 122 -9.71 10.00 -36.66
N GLY A 123 -10.19 10.52 -35.52
CA GLY A 123 -11.57 10.92 -35.29
C GLY A 123 -11.90 12.28 -35.93
N LYS A 124 -13.14 12.45 -36.36
CA LYS A 124 -13.63 13.75 -36.86
C LYS A 124 -13.84 14.70 -35.68
N ALA A 125 -13.65 16.01 -35.92
CA ALA A 125 -13.78 17.05 -34.91
C ALA A 125 -15.18 17.11 -34.26
N ASP A 126 -16.20 16.73 -35.04
CA ASP A 126 -17.64 16.87 -34.76
C ASP A 126 -18.25 15.63 -34.08
N ASP A 127 -17.45 14.65 -33.67
CA ASP A 127 -18.00 13.47 -32.97
C ASP A 127 -18.44 13.84 -31.54
N PRO A 128 -19.73 13.66 -31.19
CA PRO A 128 -20.24 13.96 -29.85
C PRO A 128 -19.60 13.13 -28.73
N ASN A 129 -19.08 11.93 -29.06
CA ASN A 129 -18.48 11.03 -28.07
C ASN A 129 -16.97 11.25 -27.87
N ARG A 130 -16.39 12.27 -28.51
CA ARG A 130 -14.96 12.58 -28.39
C ARG A 130 -14.64 13.03 -26.95
N PRO A 131 -13.57 12.49 -26.32
CA PRO A 131 -13.13 13.00 -25.04
C PRO A 131 -12.68 14.47 -25.17
N LYS A 132 -13.16 15.31 -24.25
CA LYS A 132 -12.85 16.74 -24.20
C LYS A 132 -11.47 17.00 -23.60
N PHE A 133 -10.83 18.12 -23.95
CA PHE A 133 -9.52 18.48 -23.40
C PHE A 133 -9.50 18.51 -21.87
N SER A 134 -10.54 19.07 -21.24
CA SER A 134 -10.67 19.14 -19.78
C SER A 134 -10.70 17.77 -19.08
N SER A 135 -10.97 16.68 -19.81
CA SER A 135 -10.90 15.32 -19.27
C SER A 135 -9.47 14.86 -18.96
N PHE A 136 -8.47 15.49 -19.58
CA PHE A 136 -7.06 15.11 -19.49
C PHE A 136 -6.21 16.06 -18.63
N ILE A 137 -6.78 17.15 -18.12
CA ILE A 137 -6.10 18.16 -17.30
C ILE A 137 -6.75 18.24 -15.91
N GLU A 138 -5.95 18.59 -14.92
CA GLU A 138 -6.36 18.77 -13.52
C GLU A 138 -6.36 20.25 -13.13
N SER A 139 -5.34 21.00 -13.57
CA SER A 139 -5.27 22.44 -13.36
C SER A 139 -4.54 23.15 -14.51
N VAL A 140 -4.91 24.42 -14.72
CA VAL A 140 -4.27 25.33 -15.67
C VAL A 140 -4.11 26.69 -14.98
N ALA A 141 -2.90 27.20 -14.93
CA ALA A 141 -2.59 28.53 -14.41
C ALA A 141 -1.84 29.36 -15.45
N ILE A 142 -2.12 30.66 -15.50
CA ILE A 142 -1.48 31.61 -16.40
C ILE A 142 -1.07 32.82 -15.57
N ASP A 143 0.24 32.98 -15.42
CA ASP A 143 0.85 34.08 -14.68
C ASP A 143 1.32 35.15 -15.67
N PHE A 144 0.71 36.34 -15.63
CA PHE A 144 1.14 37.47 -16.45
C PHE A 144 2.25 38.24 -15.73
N LYS A 145 3.41 38.40 -16.36
CA LYS A 145 4.50 39.21 -15.82
C LYS A 145 4.19 40.69 -16.06
N PRO A 146 4.27 41.55 -15.04
CA PRO A 146 4.14 42.99 -15.25
C PRO A 146 5.29 43.47 -16.16
N VAL A 147 4.98 44.41 -17.04
CA VAL A 147 5.99 45.13 -17.81
C VAL A 147 6.71 46.04 -16.81
N GLU A 148 8.02 45.85 -16.64
CA GLU A 148 8.84 46.79 -15.88
C GLU A 148 8.88 48.09 -16.68
N GLU A 149 8.15 49.12 -16.24
CA GLU A 149 8.36 50.47 -16.74
C GLU A 149 9.74 50.94 -16.25
N ASP A 150 10.70 51.02 -17.17
CA ASP A 150 11.97 51.70 -16.95
C ASP A 150 11.65 53.15 -16.56
N GLN A 151 11.80 53.49 -15.27
CA GLN A 151 11.76 54.88 -14.83
C GLN A 151 13.02 55.56 -15.33
N ASP A 152 12.88 56.32 -16.42
CA ASP A 152 13.87 57.32 -16.82
C ASP A 152 14.06 58.31 -15.66
N ASP A 153 15.22 58.24 -15.00
CA ASP A 153 15.70 59.21 -14.02
C ASP A 153 15.94 60.57 -14.70
N GLU A 154 14.89 61.39 -14.87
CA GLU A 154 15.07 62.83 -15.11
C GLU A 154 15.33 63.54 -13.78
N THR A 155 16.62 63.85 -13.58
CA THR A 155 17.12 64.76 -12.55
C THR A 155 16.53 66.16 -12.73
N ASP A 156 15.64 66.57 -11.82
CA ASP A 156 15.38 67.99 -11.56
C ASP A 156 15.91 68.38 -10.17
N GLN A 157 16.96 69.19 -10.22
CA GLN A 157 17.49 69.96 -9.10
C GLN A 157 16.57 71.15 -8.81
N GLU A 158 15.91 71.19 -7.66
CA GLU A 158 15.62 72.47 -6.99
C GLU A 158 15.91 72.39 -5.49
N MET A 159 16.76 73.31 -5.05
CA MET A 159 17.11 73.60 -3.65
C MET A 159 16.04 74.50 -3.01
N GLY A 160 15.61 74.16 -1.79
CA GLY A 160 14.77 75.03 -0.96
C GLY A 160 14.64 74.53 0.48
N ASP A 161 15.20 75.30 1.41
CA ASP A 161 15.47 75.12 2.85
C ASP A 161 14.36 74.56 3.80
N PRO A 162 14.75 74.16 5.04
CA PRO A 162 13.99 73.28 5.94
C PRO A 162 13.13 74.04 6.96
N LEU A 163 11.99 73.47 7.38
CA LEU A 163 11.46 73.51 8.76
C LEU A 163 10.04 72.90 8.88
N LEU A 164 9.83 72.19 10.00
CA LEU A 164 8.58 71.89 10.72
C LEU A 164 7.80 70.59 10.41
N GLU A 165 8.18 69.57 11.19
CA GLU A 165 7.37 68.62 11.96
C GLU A 165 5.83 68.83 11.96
N GLY A 166 5.10 67.79 11.54
CA GLY A 166 3.65 67.71 11.63
C GLY A 166 3.12 66.37 11.10
N THR A 167 2.96 65.41 11.99
CA THR A 167 2.39 64.07 11.78
C THR A 167 1.13 64.05 10.90
N GLN A 168 1.20 63.35 9.76
CA GLN A 168 0.07 62.69 9.11
C GLN A 168 0.59 61.51 8.29
N GLU A 169 0.06 60.33 8.57
CA GLU A 169 0.36 59.07 7.88
C GLU A 169 0.14 59.22 6.36
N PRO A 170 1.10 58.86 5.50
CA PRO A 170 0.76 58.60 4.12
C PRO A 170 0.02 57.26 4.10
N SER A 171 -1.29 57.32 3.86
CA SER A 171 -2.08 56.17 3.47
C SER A 171 -1.35 55.47 2.33
N ALA A 172 -0.79 54.29 2.61
CA ALA A 172 -0.28 53.40 1.59
C ALA A 172 -1.44 53.14 0.61
N LYS A 173 -1.37 53.78 -0.56
CA LYS A 173 -2.17 53.37 -1.72
C LYS A 173 -1.78 51.92 -1.97
N LYS A 174 -2.61 50.99 -1.49
CA LYS A 174 -2.55 49.60 -1.93
C LYS A 174 -2.65 49.63 -3.46
N PRO A 175 -1.67 49.08 -4.21
CA PRO A 175 -1.93 48.82 -5.61
C PRO A 175 -3.15 47.89 -5.66
N LYS A 176 -4.16 48.28 -6.43
CA LYS A 176 -5.29 47.41 -6.73
C LYS A 176 -4.71 46.20 -7.46
N ASN A 177 -4.66 45.06 -6.77
CA ASN A 177 -4.44 43.75 -7.40
C ASN A 177 -5.63 43.46 -8.33
N GLU A 178 -5.61 44.04 -9.52
CA GLU A 178 -6.34 43.48 -10.64
C GLU A 178 -5.62 42.18 -11.00
N GLN A 179 -6.32 41.06 -10.88
CA GLN A 179 -5.77 39.70 -10.89
C GLN A 179 -4.82 39.49 -12.09
N THR A 180 -3.51 39.54 -11.85
CA THR A 180 -2.45 39.22 -12.82
C THR A 180 -2.31 37.72 -13.08
N VAL A 181 -3.18 36.91 -12.47
CA VAL A 181 -3.13 35.44 -12.55
C VAL A 181 -4.50 34.91 -12.90
N PHE A 182 -4.55 34.00 -13.88
CA PHE A 182 -5.70 33.16 -14.16
C PHE A 182 -5.43 31.76 -13.65
N GLU A 183 -6.36 31.15 -12.92
CA GLU A 183 -6.18 29.82 -12.35
C GLU A 183 -7.49 29.04 -12.46
N TRP A 184 -7.40 27.83 -13.02
CA TRP A 184 -8.49 26.89 -13.16
C TRP A 184 -8.10 25.55 -12.56
N HIS A 185 -9.00 24.96 -11.78
CA HIS A 185 -8.86 23.64 -11.18
C HIS A 185 -10.12 22.82 -11.40
N VAL A 186 -9.97 21.51 -11.55
CA VAL A 186 -11.09 20.58 -11.57
C VAL A 186 -11.72 20.49 -10.17
N ASP A 187 -12.99 20.86 -10.05
CA ASP A 187 -13.81 20.57 -8.87
C ASP A 187 -14.46 19.19 -9.03
N PRO A 188 -14.23 18.22 -8.11
CA PRO A 188 -14.87 16.90 -8.15
C PRO A 188 -16.41 16.95 -8.09
N ASN A 189 -17.00 18.01 -7.54
CA ASN A 189 -18.46 18.12 -7.38
C ASN A 189 -19.16 18.69 -8.62
N THR A 190 -18.43 19.45 -9.44
CA THR A 190 -18.95 20.18 -10.60
C THR A 190 -18.00 20.05 -11.78
N PRO A 191 -17.99 18.87 -12.46
CA PRO A 191 -17.11 18.66 -13.60
C PRO A 191 -17.54 19.55 -14.78
N VAL A 192 -16.60 20.38 -15.26
CA VAL A 192 -16.79 21.21 -16.46
C VAL A 192 -16.08 20.55 -17.65
N GLU A 193 -16.81 20.38 -18.74
CA GLU A 193 -16.29 19.79 -19.99
C GLU A 193 -16.04 20.87 -21.03
N PHE A 194 -14.77 21.04 -21.44
CA PHE A 194 -14.37 21.99 -22.49
C PHE A 194 -13.17 21.49 -23.30
N ASP A 195 -13.06 21.97 -24.54
CA ASP A 195 -11.95 21.66 -25.45
C ASP A 195 -10.83 22.72 -25.44
N GLY A 196 -11.12 23.93 -24.94
CA GLY A 196 -10.15 25.00 -24.80
C GLY A 196 -10.55 26.02 -23.75
N VAL A 197 -9.58 26.83 -23.35
CA VAL A 197 -9.71 27.94 -22.39
C VAL A 197 -9.34 29.22 -23.09
N ASP A 198 -10.28 30.18 -23.09
CA ASP A 198 -10.10 31.49 -23.69
C ASP A 198 -10.04 32.55 -22.58
N VAL A 199 -8.93 33.30 -22.52
CA VAL A 199 -8.73 34.40 -21.58
C VAL A 199 -8.58 35.68 -22.38
N SER A 200 -9.56 36.57 -22.27
CA SER A 200 -9.57 37.87 -22.95
C SER A 200 -9.29 39.00 -21.96
N ARG A 201 -8.39 39.92 -22.33
CA ARG A 201 -8.12 41.16 -21.60
C ARG A 201 -7.94 42.32 -22.58
N LYS A 202 -8.13 43.54 -22.07
CA LYS A 202 -7.83 44.76 -22.80
C LYS A 202 -6.33 45.06 -22.77
N GLY A 203 -5.79 45.59 -23.85
CA GLY A 203 -4.39 46.01 -23.91
C GLY A 203 -3.84 46.13 -25.33
N THR A 204 -2.91 47.07 -25.49
CA THR A 204 -2.21 47.40 -26.74
C THR A 204 -0.73 47.01 -26.71
N GLU A 205 -0.26 46.37 -25.64
CA GLU A 205 1.15 46.03 -25.44
C GLU A 205 1.37 44.52 -25.39
N ASN A 206 2.58 44.11 -25.74
CA ASN A 206 2.99 42.71 -25.69
C ASN A 206 3.22 42.29 -24.23
N VAL A 207 2.54 41.23 -23.79
CA VAL A 207 2.61 40.74 -22.41
C VAL A 207 3.28 39.38 -22.37
N ASN A 208 4.29 39.24 -21.52
CA ASN A 208 4.89 37.93 -21.24
C ASN A 208 4.07 37.19 -20.19
N CYS A 209 3.75 35.93 -20.44
CA CYS A 209 3.09 35.07 -19.48
C CYS A 209 3.76 33.70 -19.36
N THR A 210 3.62 33.10 -18.18
CA THR A 210 4.03 31.73 -17.93
C THR A 210 2.78 30.88 -17.76
N ILE A 211 2.60 29.91 -18.66
CA ILE A 211 1.48 28.98 -18.69
C ILE A 211 1.91 27.70 -17.98
N THR A 212 1.18 27.30 -16.95
CA THR A 212 1.40 26.07 -16.19
C THR A 212 0.22 25.13 -16.39
N ILE A 213 0.45 23.92 -16.90
CA ILE A 213 -0.58 22.89 -17.15
C ILE A 213 -0.24 21.64 -16.34
N GLN A 214 -1.18 21.22 -15.48
CA GLN A 214 -1.09 19.96 -14.75
C GLN A 214 -2.03 18.92 -15.40
N PRO A 215 -1.50 17.82 -15.96
CA PRO A 215 -2.33 16.79 -16.56
C PRO A 215 -2.99 15.89 -15.49
N LYS A 216 -4.13 15.29 -15.83
CA LYS A 216 -4.90 14.42 -14.96
C LYS A 216 -4.29 13.02 -14.87
N GLY A 217 -4.29 12.41 -13.69
CA GLY A 217 -3.73 11.07 -13.48
C GLY A 217 -2.25 11.06 -13.13
N TYR A 218 -1.65 12.24 -12.93
CA TYR A 218 -0.36 12.42 -12.26
C TYR A 218 -0.47 12.24 -10.73
N THR A 219 -1.30 11.28 -10.31
CA THR A 219 -1.42 10.87 -8.91
C THR A 219 -0.08 10.30 -8.45
N GLY A 220 0.19 10.33 -7.13
CA GLY A 220 1.46 9.86 -6.54
C GLY A 220 1.82 8.38 -6.78
N GLU A 221 1.08 7.67 -7.65
CA GLU A 221 1.44 6.37 -8.20
C GLU A 221 2.68 6.48 -9.11
N PHE A 222 2.76 7.52 -9.95
CA PHE A 222 3.91 7.78 -10.81
C PHE A 222 4.71 8.97 -10.32
N LEU A 223 6.01 8.76 -10.21
CA LEU A 223 6.93 9.74 -9.67
C LEU A 223 8.04 10.00 -10.68
N GLN A 224 8.54 11.23 -10.70
CA GLN A 224 9.72 11.58 -11.48
C GLN A 224 10.96 11.16 -10.70
N TYR A 225 11.85 10.44 -11.38
CA TYR A 225 13.13 10.06 -10.82
C TYR A 225 14.15 11.17 -11.01
N SER A 226 15.04 11.32 -10.03
CA SER A 226 16.23 12.16 -10.19
C SER A 226 17.07 11.69 -11.40
N PRO A 227 17.81 12.58 -12.05
CA PRO A 227 18.69 12.21 -13.17
C PRO A 227 19.69 11.11 -12.81
N GLU A 228 20.15 11.08 -11.55
CA GLU A 228 21.07 10.09 -11.01
C GLU A 228 20.43 8.70 -10.94
N LEU A 229 19.21 8.61 -10.39
CA LEU A 229 18.46 7.36 -10.33
C LEU A 229 18.05 6.89 -11.73
N SER A 230 17.64 7.82 -12.59
CA SER A 230 17.25 7.54 -13.97
C SER A 230 18.39 6.95 -14.81
N CYS A 231 19.63 7.37 -14.56
CA CYS A 231 20.81 6.83 -15.24
C CYS A 231 21.07 5.35 -14.89
N ILE A 232 20.82 4.94 -13.65
CA ILE A 232 20.99 3.56 -13.19
C ILE A 232 19.84 2.68 -13.68
N VAL A 233 18.63 3.18 -13.53
CA VAL A 233 17.38 2.44 -13.74
C VAL A 233 17.00 2.39 -15.23
N GLY A 234 17.38 3.40 -16.00
CA GLY A 234 17.16 3.50 -17.45
C GLY A 234 15.85 4.17 -17.86
N PHE A 235 15.01 4.58 -16.90
CA PHE A 235 13.75 5.30 -17.13
C PHE A 235 13.65 6.52 -16.21
N SER A 236 12.90 7.55 -16.64
CA SER A 236 12.81 8.85 -15.96
C SER A 236 11.56 9.02 -15.09
N LYS A 237 10.56 8.17 -15.28
CA LYS A 237 9.27 8.17 -14.57
C LYS A 237 8.92 6.72 -14.24
N GLY A 238 8.33 6.49 -13.07
CA GLY A 238 7.86 5.17 -12.67
C GLY A 238 7.33 5.13 -11.25
N THR A 239 6.98 3.94 -10.77
CA THR A 239 6.50 3.76 -9.39
C THR A 239 7.66 3.69 -8.39
N PHE A 240 7.39 3.95 -7.12
CA PHE A 240 8.41 3.81 -6.07
C PHE A 240 8.93 2.36 -5.94
N HIS A 241 8.03 1.39 -6.02
CA HIS A 241 8.37 -0.04 -5.92
C HIS A 241 9.23 -0.50 -7.11
N GLU A 242 8.92 -0.01 -8.31
CA GLU A 242 9.68 -0.33 -9.53
C GLU A 242 11.11 0.24 -9.49
N ALA A 243 11.30 1.44 -8.93
CA ALA A 243 12.63 1.99 -8.70
C ALA A 243 13.45 1.10 -7.75
N ILE A 244 12.86 0.68 -6.61
CA ILE A 244 13.53 -0.20 -5.65
C ILE A 244 13.87 -1.55 -6.30
N TYR A 245 12.92 -2.16 -7.02
CA TYR A 245 13.13 -3.43 -7.68
C TYR A 245 14.23 -3.36 -8.74
N SER A 246 14.23 -2.31 -9.55
CA SER A 246 15.23 -2.09 -10.60
C SER A 246 16.61 -1.84 -10.01
N LEU A 247 16.69 -1.09 -8.92
CA LEU A 247 17.94 -0.85 -8.18
C LEU A 247 18.45 -2.13 -7.51
N TYR A 248 17.58 -2.93 -6.91
CA TYR A 248 17.92 -4.25 -6.38
C TYR A 248 18.42 -5.20 -7.49
N LYS A 249 17.76 -5.18 -8.65
CA LYS A 249 18.18 -5.96 -9.82
C LYS A 249 19.53 -5.51 -10.37
N TYR A 250 19.82 -4.21 -10.40
CA TYR A 250 21.13 -3.67 -10.74
C TYR A 250 22.23 -4.18 -9.79
N ILE A 251 21.96 -4.12 -8.48
CA ILE A 251 22.87 -4.63 -7.43
C ILE A 251 23.16 -6.12 -7.61
N LEU A 252 22.13 -6.92 -7.93
CA LEU A 252 22.25 -8.35 -8.17
C LEU A 252 23.05 -8.64 -9.45
N LEU A 253 22.75 -7.93 -10.55
CA LEU A 253 23.43 -8.09 -11.83
C LEU A 253 24.94 -7.83 -11.72
N ASN A 254 25.30 -6.79 -10.98
CA ASN A 254 26.70 -6.40 -10.77
C ASN A 254 27.36 -7.14 -9.59
N SER A 255 26.67 -8.10 -8.97
CA SER A 255 27.17 -8.90 -7.85
C SER A 255 27.75 -8.05 -6.70
N LEU A 256 27.10 -6.91 -6.39
CA LEU A 256 27.59 -5.93 -5.41
C LEU A 256 27.25 -6.31 -3.95
N LEU A 257 26.62 -7.45 -3.74
CA LEU A 257 26.23 -7.94 -2.42
C LEU A 257 27.39 -8.68 -1.74
N THR A 258 27.87 -8.13 -0.62
CA THR A 258 28.91 -8.73 0.22
C THR A 258 28.33 -9.27 1.53
N ASN A 259 28.88 -10.39 2.00
CA ASN A 259 28.61 -10.88 3.34
C ASN A 259 29.39 -10.04 4.36
N ASN A 260 28.81 -9.85 5.53
CA ASN A 260 29.50 -9.21 6.64
C ASN A 260 30.49 -10.23 7.22
N ASP A 261 31.74 -10.20 6.78
CA ASP A 261 32.79 -11.15 7.23
C ASP A 261 33.18 -10.97 8.72
N GLU A 262 32.58 -10.01 9.44
CA GLU A 262 32.77 -9.77 10.89
C GLU A 262 31.60 -10.23 11.78
N ALA A 263 30.72 -11.12 11.30
CA ALA A 263 29.72 -11.75 12.16
C ALA A 263 30.32 -12.97 12.88
N GLY A 264 30.59 -12.84 14.18
CA GLY A 264 30.91 -13.97 15.05
C GLY A 264 29.82 -15.06 15.05
N PRO A 265 30.09 -16.25 15.63
CA PRO A 265 29.32 -17.48 15.42
C PRO A 265 28.01 -17.54 16.24
N LYS A 266 27.24 -16.44 16.30
CA LYS A 266 26.03 -16.33 17.13
C LYS A 266 24.82 -15.65 16.49
N ASP A 267 24.82 -15.36 15.19
CA ASP A 267 23.60 -14.98 14.48
C ASP A 267 23.11 -16.15 13.63
N SER A 268 21.97 -16.73 14.03
CA SER A 268 21.27 -17.79 13.31
C SER A 268 20.48 -17.27 12.09
N THR A 269 20.84 -16.10 11.56
CA THR A 269 20.22 -15.49 10.37
C THR A 269 21.04 -15.88 9.15
N ASN A 270 20.76 -17.07 8.65
CA ASN A 270 20.86 -17.52 7.25
C ASN A 270 21.74 -16.67 6.28
N GLY A 271 23.02 -16.44 6.57
CA GLY A 271 24.03 -15.88 5.65
C GLY A 271 23.56 -14.71 4.78
N GLU A 272 22.77 -13.78 5.31
CA GLU A 272 22.21 -12.71 4.50
C GLU A 272 23.32 -11.74 4.08
N LYS A 273 23.48 -11.57 2.76
CA LYS A 273 24.34 -10.56 2.15
C LYS A 273 23.73 -9.18 2.39
N VAL A 274 23.92 -8.61 3.59
CA VAL A 274 23.24 -7.37 4.00
C VAL A 274 23.93 -6.11 3.43
N LEU A 275 25.21 -6.20 3.07
CA LEU A 275 26.00 -5.05 2.65
C LEU A 275 26.12 -4.97 1.14
N VAL A 276 25.86 -3.77 0.60
CA VAL A 276 26.02 -3.42 -0.81
C VAL A 276 27.31 -2.62 -0.96
N LYS A 277 28.26 -3.14 -1.75
CA LYS A 277 29.46 -2.42 -2.13
C LYS A 277 29.10 -1.27 -3.07
N MET A 278 29.63 -0.08 -2.77
CA MET A 278 29.40 1.10 -3.60
C MET A 278 30.16 1.00 -4.93
N ASP A 279 29.42 1.10 -6.02
CA ASP A 279 29.93 1.26 -7.38
C ASP A 279 29.92 2.76 -7.77
N ALA A 280 30.63 3.16 -8.83
CA ALA A 280 30.75 4.54 -9.28
C ALA A 280 29.38 5.18 -9.59
N SER A 281 28.41 4.40 -10.08
CA SER A 281 27.05 4.87 -10.35
C SER A 281 26.21 4.99 -9.06
N LEU A 282 26.36 4.05 -8.13
CA LEU A 282 25.68 4.09 -6.83
C LEU A 282 26.24 5.20 -5.93
N ALA A 283 27.54 5.49 -6.03
CA ALA A 283 28.17 6.60 -5.33
C ALA A 283 27.58 7.96 -5.76
N LYS A 284 27.16 8.11 -7.02
CA LYS A 284 26.48 9.32 -7.49
C LYS A 284 25.06 9.47 -6.92
N LEU A 285 24.41 8.36 -6.56
CA LEU A 285 23.08 8.33 -5.97
C LEU A 285 23.10 8.61 -4.46
N VAL A 286 24.28 8.66 -3.82
CA VAL A 286 24.38 8.84 -2.38
C VAL A 286 24.74 10.29 -2.10
N SER A 287 23.94 10.97 -1.27
CA SER A 287 24.18 12.36 -0.91
C SER A 287 25.63 12.59 -0.45
N PRO A 288 26.24 13.73 -0.81
CA PRO A 288 27.65 14.02 -0.53
C PRO A 288 28.00 13.97 0.96
N GLU A 289 27.03 14.19 1.87
CA GLU A 289 27.21 14.04 3.32
C GLU A 289 27.46 12.59 3.75
N ARG A 290 26.82 11.60 3.10
CA ARG A 290 27.02 10.18 3.41
C ARG A 290 28.30 9.62 2.78
N LEU A 291 28.76 10.19 1.66
CA LEU A 291 30.08 9.93 1.10
C LEU A 291 31.21 10.56 1.94
N ALA A 292 31.00 11.79 2.45
CA ALA A 292 31.95 12.48 3.32
C ALA A 292 32.14 11.75 4.67
N ALA A 293 31.15 10.96 5.10
CA ALA A 293 31.23 10.09 6.28
C ALA A 293 32.02 8.78 6.06
N GLY A 294 32.61 8.55 4.88
CA GLY A 294 33.47 7.39 4.62
C GLY A 294 32.74 6.05 4.47
N ILE A 295 31.45 6.06 4.13
CA ILE A 295 30.66 4.83 3.99
C ILE A 295 30.99 4.13 2.66
N VAL A 296 31.75 3.04 2.75
CA VAL A 296 32.11 2.17 1.61
C VAL A 296 31.02 1.11 1.30
N SER A 297 30.09 0.90 2.24
CA SER A 297 29.06 -0.15 2.17
C SER A 297 27.70 0.32 2.69
N LEU A 298 26.63 0.14 1.91
CA LEU A 298 25.25 0.47 2.29
C LEU A 298 24.50 -0.78 2.78
N LYS A 299 23.62 -0.68 3.78
CA LYS A 299 22.72 -1.78 4.15
C LYS A 299 21.56 -1.86 3.16
N LEU A 300 21.17 -3.07 2.77
CA LEU A 300 20.04 -3.27 1.85
C LEU A 300 18.72 -2.70 2.38
N ALA A 301 18.53 -2.70 3.71
CA ALA A 301 17.35 -2.11 4.37
C ALA A 301 17.24 -0.58 4.19
N ASP A 302 18.36 0.10 3.94
CA ASP A 302 18.38 1.55 3.75
C ASP A 302 18.08 1.95 2.30
N LEU A 303 18.00 0.98 1.37
CA LEU A 303 17.74 1.23 -0.05
C LEU A 303 16.42 1.98 -0.31
N PRO A 304 15.28 1.63 0.33
CA PRO A 304 14.04 2.37 0.14
C PRO A 304 14.14 3.82 0.63
N SER A 305 14.88 4.06 1.72
CA SER A 305 15.09 5.42 2.23
C SER A 305 15.92 6.26 1.26
N LEU A 306 16.92 5.65 0.63
CA LEU A 306 17.71 6.30 -0.42
C LEU A 306 16.85 6.62 -1.64
N VAL A 307 16.07 5.66 -2.14
CA VAL A 307 15.18 5.89 -3.29
C VAL A 307 14.18 7.00 -2.99
N LYS A 308 13.69 7.13 -1.75
CA LYS A 308 12.73 8.18 -1.37
C LYS A 308 13.28 9.58 -1.59
N ASP A 309 14.57 9.81 -1.31
CA ASP A 309 15.21 11.12 -1.48
C ASP A 309 15.42 11.46 -2.98
N HIS A 310 15.48 10.45 -3.84
CA HIS A 310 15.72 10.57 -5.28
C HIS A 310 14.46 10.54 -6.14
N VAL A 311 13.29 10.65 -5.51
CA VAL A 311 11.99 10.56 -6.17
C VAL A 311 11.15 11.79 -5.80
N LYS A 312 10.55 12.44 -6.82
CA LYS A 312 9.75 13.66 -6.66
C LYS A 312 8.39 13.51 -7.37
N PRO A 313 7.35 14.25 -6.93
CA PRO A 313 6.14 14.40 -7.73
C PRO A 313 6.49 14.95 -9.11
N ILE A 314 5.74 14.54 -10.12
CA ILE A 314 6.03 14.97 -11.48
C ILE A 314 5.69 16.46 -11.62
N PRO A 315 6.64 17.30 -12.06
CA PRO A 315 6.41 18.72 -12.21
C PRO A 315 5.34 19.01 -13.27
N PRO A 316 4.55 20.07 -13.08
CA PRO A 316 3.62 20.52 -14.10
C PRO A 316 4.38 21.04 -15.33
N ILE A 317 3.72 21.03 -16.48
CA ILE A 317 4.29 21.54 -17.74
C ILE A 317 4.28 23.07 -17.65
N ARG A 318 5.47 23.69 -17.67
CA ARG A 318 5.64 25.15 -17.64
C ARG A 318 6.15 25.64 -18.99
N LEU A 319 5.47 26.63 -19.55
CA LEU A 319 5.76 27.20 -20.86
C LEU A 319 5.77 28.72 -20.76
N ASP A 320 6.85 29.34 -21.20
CA ASP A 320 6.92 30.79 -21.34
C ASP A 320 6.36 31.19 -22.71
N TYR A 321 5.38 32.08 -22.72
CA TYR A 321 4.68 32.54 -23.92
C TYR A 321 4.60 34.07 -23.92
N THR A 322 4.78 34.68 -25.08
CA THR A 322 4.63 36.13 -25.26
C THR A 322 3.40 36.40 -26.10
N ILE A 323 2.44 37.12 -25.54
CA ILE A 323 1.25 37.58 -26.27
C ILE A 323 1.70 38.71 -27.20
N ARG A 324 1.53 38.48 -28.52
CA ARG A 324 1.91 39.44 -29.57
C ARG A 324 0.69 40.18 -30.07
N VAL A 325 0.62 41.49 -29.85
CA VAL A 325 -0.44 42.35 -30.39
C VAL A 325 -0.13 42.88 -31.80
N ASP A 326 1.12 42.72 -32.26
CA ASP A 326 1.57 43.12 -33.59
C ASP A 326 0.95 42.30 -34.73
N GLN A 327 0.47 41.09 -34.40
CA GLN A 327 -0.09 40.14 -35.35
C GLN A 327 -1.55 39.85 -34.99
N SER A 328 -2.40 39.63 -36.00
CA SER A 328 -3.81 39.33 -35.77
C SER A 328 -4.01 37.97 -35.10
N SER A 329 -3.19 36.99 -35.44
CA SER A 329 -3.21 35.66 -34.83
C SER A 329 -1.85 34.98 -34.89
N THR A 330 -1.50 34.26 -33.82
CA THR A 330 -0.30 33.41 -33.69
C THR A 330 -0.67 31.92 -33.69
N PHE A 331 -1.80 31.57 -34.30
CA PHE A 331 -2.27 30.19 -34.33
C PHE A 331 -1.28 29.29 -35.07
N GLY A 332 -0.75 28.29 -34.36
CA GLY A 332 0.18 27.30 -34.91
C GLY A 332 1.65 27.53 -34.54
N ASP A 333 1.99 28.63 -33.87
CA ASP A 333 3.38 28.93 -33.47
C ASP A 333 3.85 28.03 -32.32
N LEU A 334 3.04 27.90 -31.26
CA LEU A 334 3.34 27.06 -30.11
C LEU A 334 2.40 25.85 -30.04
N VAL A 335 2.91 24.72 -30.50
CA VAL A 335 2.20 23.43 -30.50
C VAL A 335 3.10 22.36 -29.92
N PHE A 336 2.60 21.62 -28.94
CA PHE A 336 3.33 20.49 -28.35
C PHE A 336 2.40 19.32 -28.07
N ASP A 337 2.99 18.12 -28.05
CA ASP A 337 2.27 16.88 -27.78
C ASP A 337 2.49 16.47 -26.32
N MET A 338 1.40 16.19 -25.63
CA MET A 338 1.37 15.75 -24.23
C MET A 338 0.91 14.30 -24.16
N GLU A 339 1.68 13.47 -23.47
CA GLU A 339 1.32 12.08 -23.22
C GLU A 339 0.28 11.98 -22.11
N VAL A 340 -0.80 11.26 -22.38
CA VAL A 340 -1.92 11.02 -21.46
C VAL A 340 -2.25 9.52 -21.42
N PRO A 341 -2.64 8.96 -20.27
CA PRO A 341 -3.05 7.56 -20.19
C PRO A 341 -4.32 7.32 -21.03
N LYS A 342 -4.37 6.22 -21.78
CA LYS A 342 -5.53 5.82 -22.59
C LYS A 342 -6.74 5.52 -21.70
N SER A 343 -7.73 6.41 -21.73
CA SER A 343 -9.04 6.19 -21.08
C SER A 343 -9.84 5.03 -21.70
N THR A 344 -9.53 4.60 -22.94
CA THR A 344 -10.27 3.54 -23.65
C THR A 344 -9.67 2.14 -23.54
N SER A 345 -8.34 1.97 -23.47
CA SER A 345 -7.70 0.65 -23.21
C SER A 345 -7.97 0.13 -21.80
N VAL A 346 -8.22 1.07 -20.89
CA VAL A 346 -8.90 0.85 -19.62
C VAL A 346 -10.13 -0.05 -19.78
N LYS A 347 -10.99 0.05 -20.81
CA LYS A 347 -12.19 -0.81 -20.87
C LYS A 347 -11.92 -2.28 -21.28
N GLY A 348 -10.78 -2.58 -21.91
CA GLY A 348 -10.40 -3.95 -22.32
C GLY A 348 -9.63 -4.67 -21.22
N ASP A 349 -8.59 -4.02 -20.68
CA ASP A 349 -7.74 -4.60 -19.64
C ASP A 349 -8.26 -4.34 -18.21
N GLN A 350 -9.10 -3.30 -17.99
CA GLN A 350 -9.89 -3.26 -16.75
C GLN A 350 -10.95 -4.34 -16.73
N LYS A 351 -11.49 -4.83 -17.86
CA LYS A 351 -12.44 -5.96 -17.80
C LYS A 351 -11.79 -7.18 -17.18
N LEU A 352 -10.59 -7.58 -17.61
CA LEU A 352 -9.90 -8.73 -17.03
C LEU A 352 -9.67 -8.56 -15.52
N SER A 353 -9.15 -7.42 -15.10
CA SER A 353 -8.91 -7.19 -13.67
C SER A 353 -10.17 -6.94 -12.84
N LYS A 354 -11.23 -6.38 -13.45
CA LYS A 354 -12.50 -6.09 -12.79
C LYS A 354 -13.32 -7.36 -12.70
N ASP A 355 -13.33 -8.19 -13.73
CA ASP A 355 -13.96 -9.51 -13.75
C ASP A 355 -13.31 -10.42 -12.70
N GLU A 356 -11.98 -10.39 -12.57
CA GLU A 356 -11.29 -11.12 -11.49
C GLU A 356 -11.52 -10.53 -10.10
N LEU A 357 -11.54 -9.20 -9.96
CA LEU A 357 -11.89 -8.56 -8.69
C LEU A 357 -13.35 -8.85 -8.30
N LEU A 358 -14.25 -8.93 -9.28
CA LEU A 358 -15.64 -9.33 -9.12
C LEU A 358 -15.74 -10.80 -8.71
N LEU A 359 -14.99 -11.70 -9.36
CA LEU A 359 -14.90 -13.12 -8.99
C LEU A 359 -14.37 -13.30 -7.56
N LEU A 360 -13.34 -12.53 -7.16
CA LEU A 360 -12.83 -12.56 -5.79
C LEU A 360 -13.86 -12.04 -4.77
N ASN A 361 -14.58 -10.97 -5.11
CA ASN A 361 -15.63 -10.43 -4.25
C ASN A 361 -16.82 -11.41 -4.15
N GLU A 362 -17.25 -11.99 -5.26
CA GLU A 362 -18.25 -13.06 -5.29
C GLU A 362 -17.81 -14.26 -4.45
N TYR A 363 -16.57 -14.71 -4.62
CA TYR A 363 -15.99 -15.76 -3.79
C TYR A 363 -16.02 -15.43 -2.30
N ASN A 364 -15.61 -14.22 -1.91
CA ASN A 364 -15.61 -13.81 -0.51
C ASN A 364 -17.03 -13.71 0.05
N THR A 365 -17.99 -13.18 -0.70
CA THR A 365 -19.39 -13.09 -0.26
C THR A 365 -20.02 -14.48 -0.07
N LEU A 366 -19.75 -15.41 -1.00
CA LEU A 366 -20.18 -16.81 -0.87
C LEU A 366 -19.49 -17.51 0.30
N SER A 367 -18.19 -17.30 0.50
CA SER A 367 -17.43 -17.87 1.62
C SER A 367 -18.01 -17.43 2.95
N THR A 368 -18.23 -16.12 3.14
CA THR A 368 -18.81 -15.56 4.37
C THR A 368 -20.24 -16.04 4.61
N ALA A 369 -21.02 -16.32 3.57
CA ALA A 369 -22.38 -16.85 3.70
C ALA A 369 -22.41 -18.33 4.15
N ILE A 370 -21.43 -19.14 3.73
CA ILE A 370 -21.39 -20.58 4.00
C ILE A 370 -20.66 -20.89 5.32
N GLU A 371 -19.69 -20.06 5.71
CA GLU A 371 -18.89 -20.23 6.93
C GLU A 371 -19.71 -20.48 8.22
N PRO A 372 -20.81 -19.76 8.52
CA PRO A 372 -21.60 -20.07 9.72
C PRO A 372 -22.25 -21.45 9.68
N GLN A 373 -22.64 -21.93 8.49
CA GLN A 373 -23.24 -23.27 8.32
C GLN A 373 -22.18 -24.36 8.54
N ILE A 374 -20.97 -24.15 8.03
CA ILE A 374 -19.83 -25.04 8.28
C ILE A 374 -19.51 -25.08 9.78
N GLN A 375 -19.50 -23.93 10.45
CA GLN A 375 -19.27 -23.86 11.90
C GLN A 375 -20.32 -24.64 12.70
N GLU A 376 -21.60 -24.52 12.37
CA GLU A 376 -22.67 -25.30 13.02
C GLU A 376 -22.48 -26.82 12.83
N LEU A 377 -22.16 -27.25 11.60
CA LEU A 377 -21.90 -28.66 11.28
C LEU A 377 -20.66 -29.18 12.00
N ASN A 378 -19.61 -28.37 12.12
CA ASN A 378 -18.41 -28.71 12.86
C ASN A 378 -18.69 -28.90 14.35
N GLN A 379 -19.46 -28.00 14.96
CA GLN A 379 -19.90 -28.15 16.36
C GLN A 379 -20.69 -29.43 16.58
N LYS A 380 -21.63 -29.73 15.68
CA LYS A 380 -22.41 -30.98 15.73
C LYS A 380 -21.53 -32.21 15.62
N THR A 381 -20.54 -32.19 14.72
CA THR A 381 -19.59 -33.29 14.52
C THR A 381 -18.73 -33.50 15.75
N GLN A 382 -18.26 -32.43 16.40
CA GLN A 382 -17.49 -32.50 17.65
C GLN A 382 -18.32 -33.12 18.78
N LEU A 383 -19.58 -32.72 18.95
CA LEU A 383 -20.48 -33.29 19.96
C LEU A 383 -20.71 -34.80 19.73
N LEU A 384 -20.97 -35.19 18.48
CA LEU A 384 -21.13 -36.60 18.10
C LEU A 384 -19.86 -37.41 18.41
N GLN A 385 -18.69 -36.84 18.17
CA GLN A 385 -17.42 -37.49 18.46
C GLN A 385 -17.16 -37.65 19.96
N LEU A 386 -17.47 -36.65 20.77
CA LEU A 386 -17.42 -36.75 22.23
C LEU A 386 -18.36 -37.86 22.74
N GLN A 387 -19.57 -37.94 22.19
CA GLN A 387 -20.53 -38.99 22.50
C GLN A 387 -20.04 -40.38 22.07
N LEU A 388 -19.43 -40.49 20.89
CA LEU A 388 -18.81 -41.73 20.41
C LEU A 388 -17.69 -42.19 21.35
N ASN A 389 -16.79 -41.28 21.74
CA ASN A 389 -15.71 -41.57 22.67
C ASN A 389 -16.23 -41.98 24.06
N SER A 390 -17.28 -41.31 24.56
CA SER A 390 -17.94 -41.70 25.82
C SER A 390 -18.54 -43.10 25.75
N SER A 391 -19.22 -43.41 24.64
CA SER A 391 -19.82 -44.73 24.40
C SER A 391 -18.77 -45.82 24.25
N ALA A 392 -17.66 -45.53 23.56
CA ALA A 392 -16.51 -46.41 23.42
C ALA A 392 -15.87 -46.74 24.77
N LYS A 393 -15.68 -45.74 25.65
CA LYS A 393 -15.18 -45.95 27.02
C LYS A 393 -16.09 -46.85 27.83
N LYS A 394 -17.42 -46.64 27.77
CA LYS A 394 -18.41 -47.51 28.43
C LYS A 394 -18.35 -48.94 27.92
N TYR A 395 -18.33 -49.11 26.59
CA TYR A 395 -18.19 -50.43 25.96
C TYR A 395 -16.92 -51.14 26.42
N GLN A 396 -15.77 -50.45 26.41
CA GLN A 396 -14.50 -51.02 26.85
C GLN A 396 -14.51 -51.42 28.32
N PHE A 397 -15.16 -50.62 29.18
CA PHE A 397 -15.33 -50.95 30.59
C PHE A 397 -16.11 -52.26 30.77
N PHE A 398 -17.27 -52.38 30.11
CA PHE A 398 -18.09 -53.59 30.20
C PHE A 398 -17.45 -54.80 29.52
N ASP A 399 -16.73 -54.62 28.41
CA ASP A 399 -15.98 -55.69 27.73
C ASP A 399 -14.85 -56.25 28.60
N LYS A 400 -14.11 -55.38 29.31
CA LYS A 400 -13.10 -55.81 30.28
C LYS A 400 -13.71 -56.58 31.45
N LEU A 401 -14.81 -56.06 32.01
CA LEU A 401 -15.54 -56.71 33.10
C LEU A 401 -16.08 -58.09 32.71
N ALA A 402 -16.56 -58.23 31.47
CA ALA A 402 -17.09 -59.50 30.96
C ALA A 402 -16.00 -60.55 30.70
N LYS A 403 -14.78 -60.14 30.33
CA LYS A 403 -13.66 -61.04 30.05
C LYS A 403 -12.99 -61.57 31.31
N ASP A 404 -12.67 -60.69 32.26
CA ASP A 404 -12.06 -61.10 33.53
C ASP A 404 -12.52 -60.20 34.68
N PRO A 405 -13.56 -60.61 35.45
CA PRO A 405 -14.20 -59.73 36.41
C PRO A 405 -13.37 -59.53 37.69
N VAL A 406 -12.57 -60.52 38.11
CA VAL A 406 -11.85 -60.47 39.39
C VAL A 406 -10.74 -59.42 39.40
N PRO A 407 -9.76 -59.42 38.46
CA PRO A 407 -8.71 -58.41 38.45
C PRO A 407 -9.26 -57.03 38.06
N MET A 408 -10.25 -56.96 37.17
CA MET A 408 -10.85 -55.68 36.79
C MET A 408 -11.53 -54.98 37.96
N LEU A 409 -12.25 -55.71 38.82
CA LEU A 409 -12.84 -55.15 40.03
C LEU A 409 -11.77 -54.75 41.05
N GLN A 410 -10.66 -55.50 41.16
CA GLN A 410 -9.54 -55.14 42.02
C GLN A 410 -8.88 -53.83 41.55
N ASP A 411 -8.56 -53.72 40.26
CA ASP A 411 -8.01 -52.51 39.63
C ASP A 411 -8.97 -51.33 39.78
N TYR A 412 -10.28 -51.57 39.63
CA TYR A 412 -11.30 -50.54 39.80
C TYR A 412 -11.39 -50.05 41.25
N MET A 413 -11.31 -50.95 42.23
CA MET A 413 -11.30 -50.60 43.65
C MET A 413 -10.04 -49.81 44.01
N GLU A 414 -8.88 -50.24 43.54
CA GLU A 414 -7.60 -49.55 43.76
C GLU A 414 -7.61 -48.16 43.11
N SER A 415 -8.04 -48.06 41.84
CA SER A 415 -8.14 -46.79 41.12
C SER A 415 -9.16 -45.84 41.77
N SER A 416 -10.30 -46.35 42.23
CA SER A 416 -11.32 -45.54 42.91
C SER A 416 -10.84 -45.06 44.28
N SER A 417 -10.14 -45.91 45.04
CA SER A 417 -9.54 -45.54 46.32
C SER A 417 -8.47 -44.47 46.14
N GLN A 418 -7.60 -44.62 45.14
CA GLN A 418 -6.58 -43.63 44.80
C GLN A 418 -7.20 -42.31 44.32
N ALA A 419 -8.21 -42.36 43.46
CA ALA A 419 -8.91 -41.16 43.00
C ALA A 419 -9.59 -40.42 44.15
N LEU A 420 -10.23 -41.13 45.08
CA LEU A 420 -10.84 -40.54 46.27
C LEU A 420 -9.80 -39.88 47.18
N LYS A 421 -8.65 -40.52 47.36
CA LYS A 421 -7.52 -39.97 48.12
C LYS A 421 -7.02 -38.66 47.52
N VAL A 422 -6.84 -38.62 46.21
CA VAL A 422 -6.45 -37.40 45.47
C VAL A 422 -7.50 -36.30 45.59
N LEU A 423 -8.78 -36.63 45.41
CA LEU A 423 -9.87 -35.65 45.52
C LEU A 423 -10.03 -35.10 46.94
N SER A 424 -9.72 -35.91 47.95
CA SER A 424 -9.78 -35.50 49.36
C SER A 424 -8.55 -34.67 49.77
N GLY A 425 -7.58 -34.48 48.87
CA GLY A 425 -6.30 -33.82 49.18
C GLY A 425 -5.46 -34.57 50.21
N ASP A 426 -5.79 -35.83 50.47
CA ASP A 426 -5.09 -36.66 51.44
C ASP A 426 -3.80 -37.19 50.80
N ALA A 427 -2.67 -36.73 51.33
CA ALA A 427 -1.35 -37.12 50.87
C ALA A 427 -0.68 -37.97 51.96
N GLY A 428 -0.37 -39.20 51.62
CA GLY A 428 0.29 -40.12 52.54
C GLY A 428 0.51 -41.49 51.94
N PHE A 429 1.19 -42.36 52.65
CA PHE A 429 1.27 -43.77 52.29
C PHE A 429 -0.05 -44.48 52.65
N ASN A 430 -0.28 -45.67 52.08
CA ASN A 430 -1.39 -46.50 52.52
C ASN A 430 -1.08 -47.01 53.94
N GLU A 431 -1.97 -46.78 54.90
CA GLU A 431 -1.75 -47.15 56.31
C GLU A 431 -1.45 -48.64 56.47
N ASP A 432 -2.10 -49.51 55.70
CA ASP A 432 -1.86 -50.96 55.79
C ASP A 432 -0.45 -51.33 55.33
N THR A 433 0.07 -50.63 54.33
CA THR A 433 1.42 -50.87 53.80
C THR A 433 2.49 -50.45 54.80
N VAL A 434 2.38 -49.26 55.38
CA VAL A 434 3.38 -48.75 56.35
C VAL A 434 3.33 -49.46 57.71
N ARG A 435 2.23 -50.15 58.03
CA ARG A 435 2.13 -50.97 59.26
C ARG A 435 2.86 -52.31 59.14
N ARG A 436 3.23 -52.75 57.94
CA ARG A 436 3.93 -54.03 57.71
C ARG A 436 5.43 -53.84 57.78
N SER A 437 6.13 -54.74 58.47
CA SER A 437 7.60 -54.70 58.60
C SER A 437 8.33 -54.76 57.25
N GLN A 438 7.72 -55.40 56.25
CA GLN A 438 8.26 -55.57 54.90
C GLN A 438 8.51 -54.23 54.21
N PHE A 439 7.65 -53.22 54.44
CA PHE A 439 7.84 -51.88 53.87
C PHE A 439 9.17 -51.24 54.30
N TYR A 440 9.59 -51.47 55.55
CA TYR A 440 10.84 -50.93 56.07
C TYR A 440 12.07 -51.69 55.58
N GLN A 441 11.92 -52.99 55.28
CA GLN A 441 13.01 -53.81 54.70
C GLN A 441 13.23 -53.46 53.22
N ASP A 442 12.14 -53.30 52.46
CA ASP A 442 12.21 -53.04 51.01
C ASP A 442 12.71 -51.61 50.70
N ASN A 443 12.48 -50.66 51.61
CA ASN A 443 12.84 -49.24 51.43
C ASN A 443 14.02 -48.80 52.32
N ASP A 444 14.87 -49.72 52.77
CA ASP A 444 15.95 -49.48 53.74
C ASP A 444 16.87 -48.32 53.33
N SER A 445 17.26 -48.24 52.06
CA SER A 445 18.16 -47.19 51.56
C SER A 445 17.57 -45.77 51.68
N ILE A 446 16.28 -45.62 51.32
CA ILE A 446 15.56 -44.33 51.38
C ILE A 446 15.32 -43.95 52.83
N LEU A 447 14.98 -44.92 53.68
CA LEU A 447 14.76 -44.69 55.09
C LEU A 447 16.05 -44.29 55.81
N PHE A 448 17.18 -44.94 55.48
CA PHE A 448 18.47 -44.64 56.10
C PHE A 448 18.94 -43.21 55.79
N GLU A 449 18.80 -42.76 54.54
CA GLU A 449 19.11 -41.38 54.16
C GLU A 449 18.23 -40.37 54.91
N ASN A 450 16.91 -40.62 54.94
CA ASN A 450 15.97 -39.74 55.65
C ASN A 450 16.21 -39.72 57.16
N ILE A 451 16.54 -40.86 57.78
CA ILE A 451 16.91 -40.94 59.20
C ILE A 451 18.19 -40.14 59.46
N GLY A 452 19.19 -40.25 58.58
CA GLY A 452 20.42 -39.46 58.66
C GLY A 452 20.14 -37.95 58.63
N VAL A 453 19.30 -37.50 57.70
CA VAL A 453 18.87 -36.09 57.60
C VAL A 453 18.05 -35.64 58.82
N LEU A 454 17.18 -36.50 59.35
CA LEU A 454 16.35 -36.20 60.52
C LEU A 454 17.18 -36.13 61.82
N LEU A 455 18.20 -36.99 61.96
CA LEU A 455 19.16 -36.96 63.06
C LEU A 455 20.07 -35.73 62.96
N SER A 456 20.58 -35.40 61.76
CA SER A 456 21.43 -34.22 61.57
C SER A 456 20.68 -32.91 61.78
N SER A 457 19.37 -32.89 61.49
CA SER A 457 18.51 -31.72 61.72
C SER A 457 17.98 -31.61 63.16
N GLY A 458 18.34 -32.54 64.05
CA GLY A 458 17.91 -32.54 65.45
C GLY A 458 16.41 -32.73 65.68
N ARG A 459 15.68 -33.16 64.63
CA ARG A 459 14.24 -33.42 64.67
C ARG A 459 13.91 -34.82 65.19
N MET A 460 14.88 -35.71 65.18
CA MET A 460 14.82 -37.04 65.80
C MET A 460 15.75 -37.02 67.02
N LYS A 461 15.19 -37.22 68.23
CA LYS A 461 15.92 -37.23 69.51
C LYS A 461 16.22 -38.64 69.98
#